data_AF-A0A7J7JTA0-F1
#
_entry.id   AF-A0A7J7JTA0-F1
#
_cell.length_a   1.000
_cell.length_b   1.000
_cell.length_c   1.000
_cell.angle_alpha   90.00
_cell.angle_beta   90.00
_cell.angle_gamma   90.00
#
_symmetry.space_group_name_H-M   'P 1'
#
loop_
_entity.id
_entity.type
_entity.pdbx_description
1 polymer ?
#
loop_
_entity_poly.entity_id
_entity_poly.type
_entity_poly.pdbx_seq_one_letter_code
_entity_poly.pdbx_strand_id
1 'polypeptide(L)'
;MSIALLPENKGKNRYKGLYPGNLHRVKLDRPNGSDYINATYLEGYYRDNHYIAAQGATQATVNDFWFMIWQEHPSAIIMVTQAMENGRVVRI
;
A
#
# COMPACT_ATOMS: atom_id res chain seq x y z
N MET A 1 -5.01 -9.43 -16.16
CA MET A 1 -4.68 -7.99 -16.00
C MET A 1 -4.36 -7.71 -14.52
N SER A 2 -3.48 -6.75 -14.25
CA SER A 2 -3.17 -6.34 -12.86
C SER A 2 -4.32 -5.47 -12.30
N ILE A 3 -4.76 -5.74 -11.07
CA ILE A 3 -5.78 -4.95 -10.37
C ILE A 3 -5.34 -3.48 -10.21
N ALA A 4 -4.03 -3.24 -10.13
CA ALA A 4 -3.44 -1.90 -10.05
C ALA A 4 -3.71 -1.02 -11.27
N LEU A 5 -4.03 -1.62 -12.42
CA LEU A 5 -4.24 -0.94 -13.69
C LEU A 5 -5.71 -0.68 -14.02
N LEU A 6 -6.64 -1.11 -13.16
CA LEU A 6 -8.06 -0.78 -13.31
C LEU A 6 -8.26 0.75 -13.26
N PRO A 7 -9.17 1.33 -14.06
CA PRO A 7 -9.38 2.79 -14.13
C PRO A 7 -9.49 3.48 -12.76
N GLU A 8 -10.23 2.87 -11.83
CA GLU A 8 -10.46 3.33 -10.46
C GLU A 8 -9.22 3.25 -9.55
N ASN A 9 -8.21 2.45 -9.93
CA ASN A 9 -7.00 2.22 -9.14
C ASN A 9 -5.76 2.95 -9.68
N LYS A 10 -5.79 3.40 -10.94
CA LYS A 10 -4.64 4.10 -11.57
C LYS A 10 -4.17 5.30 -10.74
N GLY A 11 -5.11 6.07 -10.18
CA GLY A 11 -4.82 7.23 -9.34
C GLY A 11 -4.25 6.90 -7.95
N LYS A 12 -4.24 5.63 -7.55
CA LYS A 12 -3.75 5.16 -6.25
C LYS A 12 -2.28 4.73 -6.28
N ASN A 13 -1.60 4.84 -7.42
CA ASN A 13 -0.19 4.48 -7.58
C ASN A 13 0.71 5.72 -7.61
N ARG A 14 1.73 5.77 -6.75
CA ARG A 14 2.70 6.88 -6.71
C ARG A 14 3.62 6.89 -7.94
N TYR A 15 4.04 5.71 -8.39
CA TYR A 15 4.95 5.55 -9.54
C TYR A 15 4.35 4.60 -10.57
N LYS A 16 4.52 4.95 -11.85
CA LYS A 16 4.15 4.05 -12.95
C LYS A 16 5.12 2.88 -13.01
N GLY A 17 4.60 1.69 -13.22
CA GLY A 17 5.39 0.45 -13.35
C GLY A 17 5.74 -0.24 -12.03
N LEU A 18 5.49 0.39 -10.88
CA LEU A 18 5.70 -0.19 -9.55
C LEU A 18 4.35 -0.54 -8.92
N TYR A 19 3.89 -1.77 -9.13
CA TYR A 19 2.59 -2.26 -8.70
C TYR A 19 2.73 -3.56 -7.89
N PRO A 20 1.84 -3.82 -6.92
CA PRO A 20 1.87 -5.09 -6.20
C PRO A 20 1.42 -6.23 -7.12
N GLY A 21 1.97 -7.42 -6.90
CA GLY A 21 1.51 -8.64 -7.55
C GLY A 21 0.09 -9.01 -7.08
N ASN A 22 -0.76 -9.51 -7.99
CA ASN A 22 -2.16 -9.81 -7.66
C ASN A 22 -2.35 -10.86 -6.55
N LEU A 23 -1.40 -11.79 -6.40
CA LEU A 23 -1.49 -12.91 -5.46
C LEU A 23 -1.22 -12.49 -4.02
N HIS A 24 -0.22 -11.63 -3.80
CA HIS A 24 0.26 -11.25 -2.45
C HIS A 24 -0.08 -9.81 -2.07
N ARG A 25 -0.89 -9.11 -2.88
CA ARG A 25 -1.33 -7.75 -2.52
C ARG A 25 -2.13 -7.76 -1.23
N VAL A 26 -2.00 -6.69 -0.46
CA VAL A 26 -2.94 -6.41 0.63
C VAL A 26 -4.29 -6.00 0.02
N LYS A 27 -5.39 -6.54 0.55
CA LYS A 27 -6.75 -6.23 0.13
C LYS A 27 -7.45 -5.49 1.27
N LEU A 28 -8.02 -4.33 0.97
CA LEU A 28 -8.77 -3.56 1.96
C LEU A 28 -10.19 -4.13 2.09
N ASP A 29 -10.51 -4.66 3.26
CA ASP A 29 -11.81 -5.22 3.62
C ASP A 29 -12.77 -4.11 4.02
N ARG A 30 -13.33 -3.44 3.00
CA ARG A 30 -14.31 -2.37 3.19
C ARG A 30 -15.60 -2.67 2.44
N PRO A 31 -16.74 -2.25 2.99
CA PRO A 31 -18.04 -2.58 2.40
C PRO A 31 -18.28 -1.91 1.04
N ASN A 32 -17.66 -0.76 0.78
CA ASN A 32 -17.83 -0.01 -0.46
C ASN A 32 -16.48 0.48 -1.00
N GLY A 33 -16.38 0.51 -2.34
CA GLY A 33 -15.20 1.03 -3.06
C GLY A 33 -14.17 -0.06 -3.41
N SER A 34 -13.06 0.39 -4.00
CA SER A 34 -12.00 -0.53 -4.44
C SER A 34 -11.23 -1.12 -3.25
N ASP A 35 -10.99 -2.43 -3.26
CA ASP A 35 -10.15 -3.15 -2.28
C ASP A 35 -8.63 -2.89 -2.46
N TYR A 36 -8.26 -2.04 -3.42
CA TYR A 36 -6.88 -1.83 -3.82
C TYR A 36 -6.14 -0.83 -2.92
N ILE A 37 -4.97 -1.27 -2.48
CA ILE A 37 -3.85 -0.44 -2.02
C ILE A 37 -2.56 -0.95 -2.68
N ASN A 38 -1.60 -0.06 -2.96
CA ASN A 38 -0.28 -0.45 -3.45
C ASN A 38 0.59 -0.91 -2.28
N ALA A 39 0.33 -2.13 -1.83
CA ALA A 39 1.06 -2.83 -0.80
C ALA A 39 1.03 -4.34 -1.05
N THR A 40 2.08 -5.04 -0.62
CA THR A 40 2.21 -6.50 -0.72
C THR A 40 2.67 -7.08 0.59
N TYR A 41 2.14 -8.25 0.94
CA TYR A 41 2.72 -9.06 1.99
C TYR A 41 4.07 -9.60 1.52
N LEU A 42 5.00 -9.71 2.47
CA LEU A 42 6.30 -10.35 2.31
C LEU A 42 6.49 -11.37 3.42
N GLU A 43 7.14 -12.48 3.06
CA GLU A 43 7.45 -13.54 4.00
C GLU A 43 8.53 -13.10 4.98
N GLY A 44 8.35 -13.48 6.25
CA GLY A 44 9.40 -13.44 7.25
C GLY A 44 10.22 -14.73 7.20
N TYR A 45 11.27 -14.81 8.02
CA TYR A 45 12.13 -15.99 8.07
C TYR A 45 11.40 -17.25 8.60
N TYR A 46 10.41 -17.07 9.50
CA TYR A 46 9.63 -18.16 10.09
C TYR A 46 8.12 -17.90 10.13
N ARG A 47 7.66 -16.84 9.47
CA ARG A 47 6.26 -16.41 9.54
C ARG A 47 5.82 -15.95 8.17
N ASP A 48 4.74 -16.56 7.69
CA ASP A 48 4.16 -16.15 6.43
C ASP A 48 3.49 -14.77 6.58
N ASN A 49 3.50 -13.97 5.52
CA ASN A 49 2.94 -12.61 5.46
C ASN A 49 3.37 -11.71 6.63
N HIS A 50 4.60 -11.86 7.10
CA HIS A 50 5.05 -11.20 8.32
C HIS A 50 5.24 -9.68 8.16
N TYR A 51 5.61 -9.23 6.96
CA TYR A 51 5.81 -7.82 6.66
C TYR A 51 4.86 -7.34 5.59
N ILE A 52 4.61 -6.04 5.58
CA ILE A 52 3.91 -5.36 4.50
C ILE A 52 4.88 -4.34 3.91
N ALA A 53 5.22 -4.53 2.64
CA ALA A 53 5.89 -3.50 1.86
C ALA A 53 4.82 -2.64 1.17
N ALA A 54 4.79 -1.35 1.49
CA ALA A 54 3.82 -0.40 0.96
C ALA A 54 4.53 0.81 0.34
N GLN A 55 3.91 1.40 -0.69
CA GLN A 55 4.35 2.71 -1.17
C GLN A 55 4.10 3.78 -0.10
N GLY A 56 4.89 4.86 -0.09
CA GLY A 56 4.59 6.03 0.73
C GLY A 56 3.25 6.66 0.33
N ALA A 57 2.37 6.92 1.30
CA ALA A 57 1.00 7.35 1.04
C ALA A 57 0.95 8.66 0.26
N THR A 58 0.04 8.74 -0.71
CA THR A 58 -0.26 9.96 -1.48
C THR A 58 -1.45 10.69 -0.86
N GLN A 59 -1.76 11.89 -1.34
CA GLN A 59 -2.99 12.59 -0.91
C GLN A 59 -4.26 11.76 -1.17
N ALA A 60 -4.28 10.98 -2.25
CA ALA A 60 -5.44 10.16 -2.63
C ALA A 60 -5.54 8.85 -1.83
N THR A 61 -4.47 8.44 -1.13
CA THR A 61 -4.37 7.10 -0.51
C THR A 61 -4.06 7.14 0.98
N VAL A 62 -4.03 8.33 1.61
CA VAL A 62 -3.72 8.44 3.05
C VAL A 62 -4.78 7.73 3.91
N ASN A 63 -6.06 7.84 3.56
CA ASN A 63 -7.13 7.13 4.25
C ASN A 63 -7.04 5.61 4.02
N ASP A 64 -6.71 5.18 2.80
CA ASP A 64 -6.51 3.78 2.46
C ASP A 64 -5.32 3.18 3.24
N PHE A 65 -4.25 3.96 3.42
CA PHE A 65 -3.08 3.58 4.21
C PHE A 65 -3.45 3.38 5.68
N TRP A 66 -4.11 4.36 6.31
CA TRP A 66 -4.54 4.21 7.71
C TRP A 66 -5.59 3.11 7.90
N PHE A 67 -6.47 2.89 6.91
CA PHE A 67 -7.39 1.76 6.93
C PHE A 67 -6.65 0.42 6.89
N MET A 68 -5.61 0.30 6.06
CA MET A 68 -4.74 -0.88 6.06
C MET A 68 -4.09 -1.10 7.43
N ILE A 69 -3.56 -0.04 8.06
CA ILE A 69 -2.96 -0.15 9.39
C ILE A 69 -3.99 -0.59 10.43
N TRP A 70 -5.20 -0.03 10.37
CA TRP A 70 -6.30 -0.43 11.25
C TRP A 70 -6.67 -1.91 11.06
N GLN A 71 -6.75 -2.38 9.82
CA GLN A 71 -7.11 -3.75 9.47
C GLN A 71 -6.02 -4.77 9.85
N GLU A 72 -4.77 -4.46 9.54
CA GLU A 72 -3.65 -5.42 9.66
C GLU A 72 -3.00 -5.42 11.04
N HIS A 73 -3.31 -4.43 11.88
CA HIS A 73 -2.80 -4.29 13.24
C HIS A 73 -1.26 -4.47 13.35
N PRO A 74 -0.44 -3.81 12.52
CA PRO A 74 1.02 -3.98 12.58
C PRO A 74 1.55 -3.42 13.90
N SER A 75 2.56 -4.08 14.48
CA SER A 75 3.18 -3.63 15.73
C SER A 75 4.02 -2.35 15.56
N ALA A 76 4.46 -2.05 14.34
CA ALA A 76 5.25 -0.87 14.03
C ALA A 76 5.09 -0.45 12.56
N ILE A 77 5.27 0.85 12.29
CA ILE A 77 5.40 1.41 10.94
C ILE A 77 6.84 1.91 10.80
N ILE A 78 7.58 1.37 9.83
CA ILE A 78 8.97 1.73 9.57
C ILE A 78 9.04 2.50 8.26
N MET A 79 9.31 3.81 8.34
CA MET A 79 9.50 4.66 7.17
C MET A 79 10.99 4.79 6.85
N VAL A 80 11.40 4.29 5.68
CA VAL A 80 12.82 4.25 5.24
C VAL A 80 13.17 5.38 4.26
N THR A 81 12.39 6.46 4.24
CA THR A 81 12.61 7.65 3.39
C THR A 81 12.35 8.92 4.17
N GLN A 82 12.80 10.06 3.63
CA GLN A 82 12.48 11.37 4.18
C GLN A 82 11.03 11.77 3.86
N ALA A 83 10.48 12.68 4.67
CA ALA A 83 9.13 13.23 4.44
C ALA A 83 9.01 14.04 3.13
N MET A 84 10.13 14.38 2.50
CA MET A 84 10.18 14.99 1.18
C MET A 84 11.20 14.27 0.30
N GLU A 85 10.79 13.94 -0.92
CA GLU A 85 11.66 13.32 -1.91
C GLU A 85 11.42 13.99 -3.28
N ASN A 86 12.46 14.55 -3.89
CA ASN A 86 12.38 15.27 -5.17
C ASN A 86 11.27 16.34 -5.22
N GLY A 87 11.12 17.11 -4.12
CA GLY A 87 10.10 18.17 -3.99
C GLY A 87 8.68 17.66 -3.75
N ARG A 88 8.47 16.36 -3.54
CA ARG A 88 7.17 15.76 -3.24
C ARG A 88 7.10 15.33 -1.79
N VAL A 89 6.01 15.69 -1.12
CA VAL A 89 5.75 15.23 0.25
C VAL A 89 5.40 13.73 0.22
N VAL A 90 6.08 12.97 1.07
CA VAL A 90 5.78 11.59 1.40
C VAL A 90 5.05 11.61 2.73
N ARG A 91 3.80 11.13 2.74
CA ARG A 91 2.96 11.10 3.93
C ARG A 91 2.92 9.70 4.53
N ILE A 92 2.75 9.66 5.84
CA ILE A 92 2.25 8.51 6.60
C ILE A 92 0.75 8.75 6.77
#